data_AF-A0A6G0W1U9-F1
#
_entry.id   AF-A0A6G0W1U9-F1
#
_cell.length_a   1.000
_cell.length_b   1.000
_cell.length_c   1.000
_cell.angle_alpha   90.00
_cell.angle_beta   90.00
_cell.angle_gamma   90.00
#
_symmetry.space_group_name_H-M   'P 1'
#
loop_
_entity.id
_entity.type
_entity.pdbx_description
1 polymer ?
#
loop_
_entity_poly.entity_id
_entity_poly.type
_entity_poly.pdbx_seq_one_letter_code
_entity_poly.pdbx_strand_id
1 'polypeptide(L)'
;KPRFIIIGLQKGRKNTLEKDCSIFDHCNLTNVRVFLNSIAYPYDNLNLDFTKNNFTLLYDMYTSFQESYYEKSIRNPILSPSTFLSNAPIIVIDSSKQNDSATASAVDVQLEIEASESLTGVTAYCLLIHDRIVEHVPFTREVRKLV
;
A
#
# COMPACT_ATOMS: atom_id res chain seq x y z
N LYS A 1 6.04 5.13 -13.17
CA LYS A 1 4.74 5.23 -12.44
C LYS A 1 4.80 4.26 -11.26
N PRO A 2 4.15 4.54 -10.10
CA PRO A 2 4.13 3.58 -9.00
C PRO A 2 3.41 2.30 -9.44
N ARG A 3 4.02 1.15 -9.16
CA ARG A 3 3.46 -0.20 -9.37
C ARG A 3 2.70 -0.68 -8.14
N PHE A 4 3.18 -0.31 -6.96
CA PHE A 4 2.54 -0.66 -5.71
C PHE A 4 2.46 0.55 -4.80
N ILE A 5 1.35 0.68 -4.12
CA ILE A 5 1.11 1.68 -3.08
C ILE A 5 0.77 0.93 -1.80
N ILE A 6 1.59 1.08 -0.77
CA ILE A 6 1.39 0.44 0.53
C ILE A 6 1.02 1.52 1.54
N ILE A 7 -0.11 1.33 2.21
CA ILE A 7 -0.67 2.30 3.16
C ILE A 7 -0.77 1.64 4.52
N GLY A 8 -0.34 2.36 5.56
CA GLY A 8 -0.47 1.95 6.95
C GLY A 8 -0.98 3.10 7.79
N LEU A 9 -1.85 2.82 8.76
CA LEU A 9 -2.40 3.82 9.67
C LEU A 9 -1.94 3.57 11.09
N GLN A 10 -1.68 4.64 11.84
CA GLN A 10 -1.35 4.58 13.27
C GLN A 10 -2.17 5.58 14.06
N LYS A 11 -2.89 5.12 15.09
CA LYS A 11 -3.71 5.94 15.98
C LYS A 11 -2.94 6.28 17.26
N GLY A 12 -2.71 7.58 17.47
CA GLY A 12 -2.17 8.10 18.73
C GLY A 12 -0.77 7.60 19.10
N ARG A 13 0.09 7.33 18.10
CA ARG A 13 1.50 6.93 18.28
C ARG A 13 2.50 8.05 17.94
N LYS A 14 2.07 9.07 17.21
CA LYS A 14 2.93 10.18 16.83
C LYS A 14 3.43 10.90 18.09
N ASN A 15 4.76 10.96 18.25
CA ASN A 15 5.45 11.57 19.40
C ASN A 15 5.16 10.89 20.75
N THR A 16 4.77 9.61 20.76
CA THR A 16 4.48 8.85 21.99
C THR A 16 5.54 7.75 22.16
N LEU A 17 6.37 7.83 23.21
CA LEU A 17 7.44 6.86 23.46
C LEU A 17 6.95 5.51 24.02
N GLU A 18 5.77 5.48 24.63
CA GLU A 18 5.22 4.28 25.30
C GLU A 18 4.57 3.29 24.33
N LYS A 19 4.34 3.68 23.07
CA LYS A 19 3.67 2.82 22.08
C LYS A 19 4.66 2.37 21.01
N ASP A 20 4.54 1.10 20.63
CA ASP A 20 5.34 0.52 19.56
C ASP A 20 4.98 1.14 18.20
N CYS A 21 5.96 1.84 17.61
CA CYS A 21 5.87 2.51 16.31
C CYS A 21 5.92 1.53 15.12
N SER A 22 6.18 0.25 15.33
CA SER A 22 6.14 -0.77 14.27
C SER A 22 4.73 -1.31 14.02
N ILE A 23 3.78 -1.03 14.93
CA ILE A 23 2.40 -1.52 14.85
C ILE A 23 1.52 -0.53 14.09
N PHE A 24 0.69 -1.07 13.19
CA PHE A 24 -0.35 -0.34 12.49
C PHE A 24 -1.73 -0.76 13.01
N ASP A 25 -2.70 0.14 12.93
CA ASP A 25 -4.09 -0.12 13.34
C ASP A 25 -5.00 -0.10 12.13
N HIS A 26 -6.06 -0.92 12.19
CA HIS A 26 -7.06 -0.99 11.13
C HIS A 26 -7.99 0.22 11.10
N CYS A 27 -7.97 1.07 12.14
CA CYS A 27 -8.71 2.33 12.27
C CYS A 27 -10.21 2.27 11.89
N ASN A 28 -10.81 1.08 11.97
CA ASN A 28 -12.17 0.80 11.49
C ASN A 28 -12.42 1.29 10.06
N LEU A 29 -11.43 1.08 9.17
CA LEU A 29 -11.54 1.36 7.75
C LEU A 29 -12.72 0.61 7.12
N THR A 30 -13.41 1.29 6.20
CA THR A 30 -14.47 0.72 5.38
C THR A 30 -14.07 0.66 3.92
N ASN A 31 -13.28 1.63 3.46
CA ASN A 31 -12.82 1.70 2.08
C ASN A 31 -11.49 2.46 1.97
N VAL A 32 -10.70 2.11 0.98
CA VAL A 32 -9.47 2.84 0.61
C VAL A 32 -9.34 2.83 -0.90
N ARG A 33 -9.13 4.02 -1.48
CA ARG A 33 -8.87 4.19 -2.92
C ARG A 33 -7.68 5.08 -3.15
N VAL A 34 -6.86 4.71 -4.11
CA VAL A 34 -5.78 5.54 -4.64
C VAL A 34 -6.14 5.94 -6.05
N PHE A 35 -6.09 7.23 -6.34
CA PHE A 35 -6.24 7.75 -7.69
C PHE A 35 -4.85 8.08 -8.24
N LEU A 36 -4.50 7.47 -9.36
CA LEU A 36 -3.32 7.79 -10.15
C LEU A 36 -3.78 8.52 -11.41
N ASN A 37 -3.50 9.82 -11.54
CA ASN A 37 -3.98 10.65 -12.64
C ASN A 37 -5.50 10.47 -12.90
N SER A 38 -6.29 10.53 -11.82
CA SER A 38 -7.76 10.35 -11.81
C SER A 38 -8.27 8.92 -12.06
N ILE A 39 -7.40 7.92 -12.23
CA ILE A 39 -7.80 6.50 -12.31
C ILE A 39 -7.75 5.88 -10.92
N ALA A 40 -8.88 5.35 -10.45
CA ALA A 40 -9.01 4.74 -9.13
C ALA A 40 -8.47 3.30 -9.07
N TYR A 41 -7.79 2.97 -7.98
CA TYR A 41 -7.31 1.64 -7.62
C TYR A 41 -7.59 1.36 -6.12
N PRO A 42 -8.12 0.19 -5.75
CA PRO A 42 -8.79 -0.76 -6.66
C PRO A 42 -10.03 -0.13 -7.31
N TYR A 43 -10.48 -0.74 -8.42
CA TYR A 43 -11.68 -0.28 -9.13
C TYR A 43 -12.96 -0.50 -8.31
N ASP A 44 -13.02 -1.62 -7.59
CA ASP A 44 -14.12 -1.98 -6.71
C ASP A 44 -13.89 -1.49 -5.28
N ASN A 45 -14.97 -1.30 -4.53
CA ASN A 45 -14.90 -0.98 -3.12
C ASN A 45 -14.41 -2.16 -2.29
N LEU A 46 -13.60 -1.88 -1.27
CA LEU A 46 -13.12 -2.90 -0.36
C LEU A 46 -14.24 -3.39 0.60
N ASN A 47 -15.20 -2.53 0.94
CA ASN A 47 -16.33 -2.82 1.82
C ASN A 47 -15.91 -3.54 3.12
N LEU A 48 -14.86 -3.05 3.75
CA LEU A 48 -14.25 -3.63 4.94
C LEU A 48 -15.19 -3.47 6.16
N ASP A 49 -15.27 -4.51 6.98
CA ASP A 49 -15.98 -4.48 8.25
C ASP A 49 -15.26 -5.37 9.27
N PHE A 50 -14.39 -4.77 10.08
CA PHE A 50 -13.60 -5.48 11.07
C PHE A 50 -14.45 -6.07 12.19
N THR A 51 -15.64 -5.52 12.47
CA THR A 51 -16.55 -6.05 13.51
C THR A 51 -17.16 -7.38 13.09
N LYS A 52 -17.36 -7.57 11.78
CA LYS A 52 -17.82 -8.83 11.18
C LYS A 52 -16.69 -9.72 10.69
N ASN A 53 -15.44 -9.40 11.03
CA ASN A 53 -14.24 -10.06 10.48
C ASN A 53 -14.15 -10.04 8.95
N ASN A 54 -14.78 -9.06 8.29
CA ASN A 54 -14.69 -8.87 6.85
C ASN A 54 -13.44 -8.06 6.50
N PHE A 55 -12.27 -8.70 6.61
CA PHE A 55 -10.96 -8.16 6.20
C PHE A 55 -10.21 -9.10 5.25
N THR A 56 -10.87 -10.17 4.79
CA THR A 56 -10.24 -11.21 3.95
C THR A 56 -9.64 -10.62 2.68
N LEU A 57 -10.32 -9.67 2.03
CA LEU A 57 -9.81 -8.97 0.85
C LEU A 57 -8.51 -8.20 1.17
N LEU A 58 -8.46 -7.55 2.34
CA LEU A 58 -7.28 -6.82 2.78
C LEU A 58 -6.08 -7.75 3.01
N TYR A 59 -6.33 -8.89 3.64
CA TYR A 59 -5.30 -9.91 3.83
C TYR A 59 -4.86 -10.53 2.49
N ASP A 60 -5.80 -10.76 1.56
CA ASP A 60 -5.49 -11.25 0.21
C ASP A 60 -4.56 -10.29 -0.54
N MET A 61 -4.85 -8.98 -0.51
CA MET A 61 -4.00 -7.92 -1.07
C MET A 61 -2.57 -7.97 -0.49
N TYR A 62 -2.45 -8.11 0.84
CA TYR A 62 -1.17 -8.27 1.52
C TYR A 62 -0.40 -9.52 1.08
N THR A 63 -1.06 -10.69 1.03
CA THR A 63 -0.38 -11.94 0.66
C THR A 63 -0.01 -12.01 -0.82
N SER A 64 -0.83 -11.41 -1.68
CA SER A 64 -0.61 -11.34 -3.14
C SER A 64 0.57 -10.44 -3.50
N PHE A 65 0.91 -9.46 -2.65
CA PHE A 65 2.00 -8.53 -2.91
C PHE A 65 3.33 -9.23 -3.16
N GLN A 66 3.72 -10.19 -2.30
CA GLN A 66 5.00 -10.87 -2.46
C GLN A 66 5.06 -11.74 -3.73
N GLU A 67 3.93 -12.34 -4.10
CA GLU A 67 3.79 -13.11 -5.33
C GLU A 67 3.99 -12.21 -6.56
N SER A 68 3.27 -11.09 -6.61
CA SER A 68 3.31 -10.12 -7.71
C SER A 68 4.65 -9.38 -7.80
N TYR A 69 5.22 -8.96 -6.67
CA TYR A 69 6.45 -8.14 -6.64
C TYR A 69 7.73 -8.95 -6.87
N TYR A 70 7.84 -10.16 -6.29
CA TYR A 70 9.03 -11.01 -6.46
C TYR A 70 8.87 -12.06 -7.56
N GLU A 71 7.76 -12.06 -8.29
CA GLU A 71 7.43 -13.04 -9.34
C GLU A 71 7.54 -14.50 -8.83
N LYS A 72 7.12 -14.72 -7.59
CA LYS A 72 7.13 -16.05 -6.97
C LYS A 72 5.91 -16.85 -7.39
N SER A 73 6.07 -18.16 -7.55
CA SER A 73 4.97 -19.07 -7.87
C SER A 73 4.11 -19.48 -6.68
N ILE A 74 4.55 -19.17 -5.45
CA ILE A 74 3.86 -19.58 -4.21
C ILE A 74 3.78 -18.38 -3.27
N ARG A 75 2.58 -18.13 -2.74
CA ARG A 75 2.36 -17.16 -1.65
C ARG A 75 2.94 -17.68 -0.35
N ASN A 76 3.82 -16.89 0.27
CA ASN A 76 4.42 -17.22 1.57
C ASN A 76 4.31 -16.03 2.54
N PRO A 77 3.09 -15.76 3.08
CA PRO A 77 2.88 -14.62 3.96
C PRO A 77 3.61 -14.79 5.29
N ILE A 78 4.24 -13.71 5.76
CA ILE A 78 5.00 -13.70 7.02
C ILE A 78 4.06 -13.73 8.24
N LEU A 79 2.88 -13.13 8.12
CA LEU A 79 1.92 -12.96 9.20
C LEU A 79 0.68 -13.81 8.92
N SER A 80 0.17 -14.49 9.94
CA SER A 80 -1.15 -15.13 9.88
C SER A 80 -2.26 -14.06 9.82
N PRO A 81 -3.49 -14.40 9.39
CA PRO A 81 -4.58 -13.43 9.32
C PRO A 81 -4.86 -12.69 10.63
N SER A 82 -4.80 -13.39 11.77
CA SER A 82 -5.01 -12.80 13.10
C SER A 82 -3.88 -11.84 13.49
N THR A 83 -2.63 -12.23 13.26
CA THR A 83 -1.45 -11.39 13.59
C THR A 83 -1.36 -10.19 12.65
N PHE A 84 -1.72 -10.38 11.37
CA PHE A 84 -1.85 -9.30 10.40
C PHE A 84 -2.87 -8.27 10.88
N LEU A 85 -4.08 -8.70 11.25
CA LEU A 85 -5.13 -7.80 11.70
C LEU A 85 -4.72 -7.02 12.95
N SER A 86 -4.05 -7.65 13.91
CA SER A 86 -3.67 -7.01 15.17
C SER A 86 -2.46 -6.08 15.06
N ASN A 87 -1.50 -6.40 14.18
CA ASN A 87 -0.20 -5.74 14.20
C ASN A 87 0.09 -4.91 12.94
N ALA A 88 -0.44 -5.33 11.79
CA ALA A 88 -0.09 -4.74 10.51
C ALA A 88 -1.23 -4.84 9.48
N PRO A 89 -2.43 -4.29 9.74
CA PRO A 89 -3.53 -4.23 8.78
C PRO A 89 -3.24 -3.18 7.69
N ILE A 90 -2.14 -3.39 6.96
CA ILE A 90 -1.68 -2.54 5.88
C ILE A 90 -2.49 -2.83 4.61
N ILE A 91 -2.68 -1.80 3.80
CA ILE A 91 -3.38 -1.89 2.52
C ILE A 91 -2.34 -1.89 1.41
N VAL A 92 -2.34 -2.93 0.58
CA VAL A 92 -1.44 -3.03 -0.58
C VAL A 92 -2.23 -2.91 -1.87
N ILE A 93 -2.09 -1.78 -2.54
CA ILE A 93 -2.76 -1.51 -3.82
C ILE A 93 -1.78 -1.81 -4.94
N ASP A 94 -2.12 -2.80 -5.76
CA ASP A 94 -1.40 -3.17 -6.98
C ASP A 94 -1.93 -2.35 -8.16
N SER A 95 -1.10 -1.42 -8.66
CA SER A 95 -1.33 -0.61 -9.86
C SER A 95 -0.39 -1.01 -11.00
N SER A 96 0.23 -2.20 -10.93
CA SER A 96 1.17 -2.68 -11.95
C SER A 96 0.52 -2.85 -13.33
N LYS A 97 -0.78 -3.17 -13.36
CA LYS A 97 -1.59 -3.33 -14.58
C LYS A 97 -2.16 -2.01 -15.12
N GLN A 98 -1.67 -0.86 -14.64
CA GLN A 98 -2.09 0.42 -15.18
C GLN A 98 -1.78 0.51 -16.67
N ASN A 99 -2.70 1.05 -17.46
CA ASN A 99 -2.48 1.24 -18.89
C ASN A 99 -1.34 2.26 -19.11
N ASP A 100 -0.44 1.94 -20.04
CA ASP A 100 0.66 2.82 -20.43
C ASP A 100 0.21 4.07 -21.19
N SER A 101 -1.08 4.19 -21.50
CA SER A 101 -1.66 5.30 -22.28
C SER A 101 -1.51 6.68 -21.63
N ALA A 102 -1.16 6.76 -20.35
CA ALA A 102 -0.79 8.01 -19.71
C ALA A 102 0.63 8.43 -20.15
N THR A 103 0.67 9.53 -20.92
CA THR A 103 1.84 10.30 -21.34
C THR A 103 2.85 10.50 -20.20
N ALA A 104 4.14 10.58 -20.56
CA ALA A 104 5.30 10.78 -19.68
C ALA A 104 5.26 12.12 -18.91
N SER A 105 4.25 12.30 -18.07
CA SER A 105 3.98 13.45 -17.23
C SER A 105 4.05 13.04 -15.76
N ALA A 106 4.11 14.03 -14.87
CA ALA A 106 4.08 13.80 -13.43
C ALA A 106 2.84 12.97 -13.05
N VAL A 107 3.02 12.00 -12.15
CA VAL A 107 1.90 11.19 -11.63
C VAL A 107 1.34 11.92 -10.43
N ASP A 108 0.09 12.37 -10.52
CA ASP A 108 -0.67 12.82 -9.36
C ASP A 108 -1.18 11.61 -8.58
N VAL A 109 -1.01 11.65 -7.26
CA VAL A 109 -1.38 10.57 -6.35
C VAL A 109 -2.31 11.14 -5.29
N GLN A 110 -3.60 10.81 -5.40
CA GLN A 110 -4.61 11.16 -4.41
C GLN A 110 -5.02 9.91 -3.65
N LEU A 111 -5.09 10.02 -2.32
CA LEU A 111 -5.51 8.95 -1.43
C LEU A 111 -6.84 9.31 -0.77
N GLU A 112 -7.83 8.45 -0.94
CA GLU A 112 -9.14 8.53 -0.31
C GLU A 112 -9.28 7.40 0.70
N ILE A 113 -9.64 7.76 1.93
CA ILE A 113 -9.75 6.84 3.06
C ILE A 113 -11.11 7.05 3.71
N GLU A 114 -11.87 5.97 3.83
CA GLU A 114 -13.15 5.94 4.51
C GLU A 114 -13.05 5.03 5.75
N ALA A 115 -13.66 5.46 6.84
CA ALA A 115 -13.75 4.70 8.08
C ALA A 115 -15.12 4.90 8.73
N SER A 116 -15.56 3.90 9.52
CA SER A 116 -16.82 3.99 10.27
C SER A 116 -16.69 4.82 11.55
N GLU A 117 -15.47 5.18 11.94
CA GLU A 117 -15.16 6.01 13.10
C GLU A 117 -14.30 7.23 12.72
N SER A 118 -14.26 8.22 13.62
CA SER A 118 -13.41 9.40 13.46
C SER A 118 -11.92 9.02 13.40
N LEU A 119 -11.23 9.50 12.37
CA LEU A 119 -9.78 9.35 12.19
C LEU A 119 -8.96 10.39 12.97
N THR A 120 -9.54 10.99 14.02
CA THR A 120 -8.84 11.96 14.87
C THR A 120 -7.64 11.31 15.55
N GLY A 121 -6.46 11.94 15.43
CA GLY A 121 -5.21 11.41 15.99
C GLY A 121 -4.60 10.25 15.20
N VAL A 122 -5.13 9.92 14.02
CA VAL A 122 -4.56 8.93 13.10
C VAL A 122 -3.51 9.59 12.21
N THR A 123 -2.36 8.95 12.06
CA THR A 123 -1.32 9.28 11.09
C THR A 123 -1.31 8.22 10.01
N ALA A 124 -1.40 8.65 8.75
CA ALA A 124 -1.28 7.77 7.60
C ALA A 124 0.15 7.80 7.05
N TYR A 125 0.67 6.62 6.75
CA TYR A 125 1.95 6.42 6.07
C TYR A 125 1.67 5.79 4.71
N CYS A 126 2.36 6.28 3.68
CA CYS A 126 2.22 5.81 2.32
C CYS A 126 3.61 5.55 1.73
N LEU A 127 3.83 4.33 1.25
CA LEU A 127 5.04 3.91 0.54
C LEU A 127 4.69 3.67 -0.93
N LEU A 128 5.33 4.43 -1.81
CA LEU A 128 5.19 4.29 -3.26
C LEU A 128 6.36 3.50 -3.81
N ILE A 129 6.09 2.35 -4.41
CA ILE A 129 7.10 1.52 -5.08
C ILE A 129 6.93 1.71 -6.58
N HIS A 130 7.96 2.24 -7.23
CA HIS A 130 8.00 2.41 -8.67
C HIS A 130 9.25 1.72 -9.21
N ASP A 131 9.15 1.13 -10.40
CA ASP A 131 10.34 0.63 -11.08
C ASP A 131 11.17 1.82 -11.56
N ARG A 132 12.49 1.70 -11.44
CA ARG A 132 13.44 2.52 -12.20
C ARG A 132 14.49 1.62 -12.78
N ILE A 133 14.74 1.80 -14.07
CA ILE A 133 15.86 1.15 -14.73
C ILE A 133 17.00 2.15 -14.73
N VAL A 134 18.07 1.81 -14.03
CA VAL A 134 19.32 2.58 -14.04
C VAL A 134 20.41 1.74 -14.68
N GLU A 135 21.06 2.31 -15.69
CA GLU A 135 22.30 1.77 -16.23
C GLU A 135 23.45 2.29 -15.39
N HIS A 136 24.22 1.36 -14.80
CA HIS A 136 25.47 1.69 -14.14
C HIS A 136 26.62 1.37 -15.10
N VAL A 137 27.38 2.38 -15.49
CA VAL A 137 28.55 2.25 -16.36
C VAL A 137 29.79 2.10 -15.47
N PRO A 138 30.31 0.87 -15.25
CA PRO A 138 31.29 0.61 -14.19
C PRO A 138 32.63 1.32 -14.40
N PHE A 139 32.99 1.55 -15.67
CA PHE A 139 34.25 2.17 -16.05
C PHE A 139 34.28 3.67 -15.70
N THR A 140 33.17 4.38 -15.87
CA THR A 140 33.06 5.82 -15.59
C THR A 140 32.42 6.10 -14.23
N ARG A 141 31.90 5.08 -13.54
CA ARG A 141 31.06 5.19 -12.33
C ARG A 141 29.82 6.06 -12.54
N GLU A 142 29.40 6.23 -13.79
CA GLU A 142 28.18 6.95 -14.11
C GLU A 142 26.96 6.08 -13.85
N VAL A 143 25.92 6.68 -13.29
CA VAL A 143 24.59 6.09 -13.18
C VAL A 143 23.67 6.86 -14.11
N ARG A 144 23.20 6.23 -15.18
CA ARG A 144 22.26 6.79 -16.14
C ARG A 144 20.87 6.26 -15.84
N LYS A 145 19.89 7.16 -15.71
CA LYS A 145 18.48 6.76 -15.61
C LYS A 145 17.97 6.48 -17.02
N LEU A 146 17.50 5.26 -17.24
CA LEU A 146 16.91 4.84 -18.52
C LEU A 146 15.39 5.03 -18.50
N VAL A 147 14.74 4.72 -17.37
CA VAL A 147 13.28 4.88 -17.13
C VAL A 147 13.03 5.22 -15.67
#